data_AF-A0A8C3SCW2-F1
#
_entry.id   AF-A0A8C3SCW2-F1
#
_cell.length_a   1.000
_cell.length_b   1.000
_cell.length_c   1.000
_cell.angle_alpha   90.00
_cell.angle_beta   90.00
_cell.angle_gamma   90.00
#
_symmetry.space_group_name_H-M   'P 1'
#
loop_
_entity.id
_entity.type
_entity.pdbx_description
1 polymer ?
#
loop_
_entity_poly.entity_id
_entity_poly.type
_entity_poly.pdbx_seq_one_letter_code
_entity_poly.pdbx_strand_id
1 'polypeptide(L)' 'MDVIRSRTPELCRVQNLQEALLCPICRDYFKDPVILKCGHNFCRSCIAQRLKSRVVLV' A
#
# COMPACT_ATOMS: atom_id res chain seq x y z
N MET A 1 0.02 -21.17 6.86
CA MET A 1 0.52 -19.79 7.01
C MET A 1 1.98 -19.97 7.32
N ASP A 2 2.77 -20.38 6.34
CA ASP A 2 4.13 -20.85 6.58
C ASP A 2 4.95 -20.42 5.38
N VAL A 3 5.54 -19.23 5.46
CA VAL A 3 6.40 -18.69 4.41
C VAL A 3 7.82 -19.21 4.65
N ILE A 4 7.99 -20.53 4.67
CA ILE A 4 9.31 -21.13 4.46
C ILE A 4 9.60 -21.03 2.95
N ARG A 5 9.80 -19.81 2.46
CA ARG A 5 10.47 -19.57 1.19
C ARG A 5 11.90 -19.24 1.53
N SER A 6 12.74 -20.26 1.45
CA SER A 6 14.13 -20.18 1.01
C SER A 6 14.40 -18.88 0.25
N ARG A 7 15.11 -17.93 0.87
CA ARG A 7 15.45 -16.65 0.21
C ARG A 7 16.91 -16.35 0.40
N THR A 8 17.62 -16.50 -0.71
CA THR A 8 18.89 -15.85 -0.96
C THR A 8 18.77 -14.33 -0.68
N PRO A 9 19.83 -13.68 -0.14
CA PRO A 9 19.76 -12.30 0.35
C PRO A 9 19.41 -11.26 -0.72
N GLU A 10 19.67 -11.57 -2.00
CA GLU A 10 19.39 -10.68 -3.13
C GLU A 10 17.89 -10.57 -3.46
N LEU A 11 17.12 -11.65 -3.25
CA LEU A 11 15.70 -11.71 -3.61
C LEU A 11 14.82 -10.94 -2.59
N CYS A 12 15.23 -10.90 -1.32
CA CYS A 12 14.55 -10.15 -0.26
C CYS A 12 14.46 -8.65 -0.58
N ARG A 13 15.51 -8.07 -1.20
CA ARG A 13 15.56 -6.64 -1.51
C ARG A 13 14.54 -6.26 -2.59
N VAL A 14 14.41 -7.08 -3.63
CA VAL A 14 13.42 -6.85 -4.71
C VAL A 14 11.99 -7.10 -4.22
N GLN A 15 11.78 -8.10 -3.36
CA GLN A 15 10.46 -8.37 -2.77
C GLN A 15 9.97 -7.22 -1.88
N ASN A 16 10.85 -6.64 -1.06
CA ASN A 16 10.52 -5.45 -0.28
C ASN A 16 10.20 -4.23 -1.16
N LEU A 17 10.85 -4.12 -2.33
CA LEU A 17 10.55 -3.05 -3.28
C LEU A 17 9.17 -3.22 -3.93
N GLN A 18 8.75 -4.46 -4.20
CA GLN A 18 7.41 -4.73 -4.71
C GLN A 18 6.32 -4.31 -3.72
N GLU A 19 6.54 -4.52 -2.41
CA GLU A 19 5.59 -4.08 -1.38
C GLU A 19 5.42 -2.56 -1.33
N ALA A 20 6.48 -1.80 -1.63
CA ALA A 20 6.42 -0.33 -1.72
C ALA A 20 5.57 0.18 -2.90
N LEU A 21 5.23 -0.69 -3.86
CA LEU A 21 4.37 -0.35 -5.01
C LEU A 21 2.88 -0.67 -4.76
N LEU A 22 2.54 -1.22 -3.60
CA LEU A 22 1.18 -1.64 -3.27
C LEU A 22 0.49 -0.61 -2.37
N CYS A 23 -0.78 -0.39 -2.65
CA CYS A 23 -1.64 0.37 -1.75
C CYS A 23 -1.89 -0.42 -0.47
N PRO A 24 -1.64 0.16 0.73
CA PRO A 24 -1.83 -0.55 1.99
C PRO A 24 -3.31 -0.83 2.33
N ILE A 25 -4.26 -0.18 1.63
CA ILE A 25 -5.70 -0.39 1.82
C ILE A 25 -6.18 -1.60 1.00
N CYS A 26 -5.98 -1.60 -0.31
CA CYS A 26 -6.47 -2.68 -1.19
C CYS A 26 -5.46 -3.81 -1.43
N ARG A 27 -4.21 -3.65 -1.00
CA ARG A 27 -3.10 -4.61 -1.19
C ARG A 27 -2.86 -4.99 -2.66
N ASP A 28 -3.11 -4.03 -3.55
CA ASP A 28 -2.89 -4.12 -5.00
C ASP A 28 -2.06 -2.90 -5.44
N TYR A 29 -1.52 -2.93 -6.65
CA TYR A 29 -0.78 -1.79 -7.20
C TYR A 29 -1.60 -0.50 -7.16
N PHE A 30 -0.93 0.62 -6.91
CA PHE A 30 -1.58 1.91 -6.87
C PHE A 30 -2.33 2.23 -8.17
N LYS A 31 -3.62 2.59 -8.03
CA LYS A 31 -4.47 3.12 -9.11
C LYS A 31 -4.83 4.55 -8.75
N ASP A 32 -4.39 5.50 -9.57
CA ASP A 32 -4.51 6.95 -9.30
C ASP A 32 -3.97 7.31 -7.88
N PRO A 33 -2.64 7.19 -7.66
CA PRO A 33 -2.05 7.41 -6.34
C PRO A 33 -2.21 8.85 -5.88
N VAL A 34 -2.59 9.02 -4.62
CA VAL A 34 -2.59 10.31 -3.93
C VAL A 34 -1.62 10.26 -2.75
N ILE A 35 -0.80 11.32 -2.63
CA ILE A 35 0.19 11.49 -1.56
C ILE A 35 -0.43 12.39 -0.49
N LEU A 36 -0.52 11.89 0.75
CA LEU A 36 -0.96 12.70 1.88
C LEU A 36 0.18 13.61 2.38
N LYS A 37 -0.15 14.61 3.20
CA LYS A 37 0.86 15.50 3.83
C LYS A 37 1.91 14.75 4.64
N CYS A 38 1.59 13.58 5.17
CA CYS A 38 2.52 12.70 5.87
C CYS A 38 3.41 11.84 4.95
N GLY A 39 3.33 12.02 3.63
CA GLY A 39 4.14 11.30 2.64
C GLY A 39 3.62 9.92 2.22
N HIS A 40 2.58 9.40 2.87
CA HIS A 40 2.01 8.09 2.52
C HIS A 40 1.13 8.14 1.27
N ASN A 41 1.21 7.07 0.47
CA ASN A 41 0.53 6.92 -0.82
C ASN A 41 -0.67 5.95 -0.69
N PHE A 42 -1.76 6.26 -1.39
CA PHE A 42 -2.96 5.42 -1.46
C PHE A 42 -3.62 5.54 -2.83
N CYS A 43 -4.43 4.57 -3.26
CA CYS A 43 -5.35 4.78 -4.38
C CYS A 43 -6.37 5.87 -4.01
N ARG A 44 -6.70 6.78 -4.92
CA ARG A 44 -7.72 7.82 -4.71
C ARG A 44 -9.02 7.24 -4.17
N SER A 45 -9.53 6.17 -4.79
CA SER A 45 -10.79 5.53 -4.39
C SER A 45 -10.72 4.93 -2.99
N CYS A 46 -9.61 4.27 -2.64
CA CYS A 46 -9.40 3.66 -1.33
C CYS A 46 -9.39 4.69 -0.20
N ILE A 47 -8.63 5.79 -0.35
CA ILE A 47 -8.58 6.81 0.69
C ILE A 47 -9.89 7.59 0.77
N ALA A 48 -10.54 7.88 -0.36
CA ALA A 48 -11.85 8.52 -0.37
C ALA A 48 -12.92 7.67 0.34
N GLN A 49 -12.95 6.36 0.11
CA GLN A 49 -13.87 5.46 0.81
C GLN A 49 -13.55 5.40 2.30
N ARG A 50 -12.27 5.28 2.68
CA ARG A 50 -11.84 5.24 4.09
C ARG A 50 -12.21 6.52 4.86
N LEU A 51 -12.11 7.67 4.20
CA LEU A 51 -12.51 8.97 4.73
C LEU A 51 -14.02 9.20 4.71
N LYS A 52 -14.79 8.52 3.85
CA LYS A 52 -16.26 8.52 3.96
C LYS A 52 -16.73 7.69 5.16
N SER A 53 -16.06 6.57 5.45
CA SER A 53 -16.37 5.71 6.60
C SER A 53 -15.92 6.29 7.94
N ARG A 54 -15.00 7.25 7.94
CA ARG A 54 -14.64 8.04 9.11
C ARG A 54 -15.31 9.39 8.94
N VAL A 55 -16.39 9.69 9.65
CA VAL A 55 -17.01 11.02 9.64
C VAL A 55 -15.95 12.08 9.98
N VAL A 56 -15.28 12.59 8.96
CA VAL A 56 -14.53 13.83 8.98
C VAL A 56 -15.34 14.68 8.04
N LEU A 57 -16.22 15.49 8.65
CA LEU A 57 -16.80 16.66 8.01
C LEU A 57 -15.67 17.39 7.27
N VAL A 58 -15.72 17.32 5.95
CA VAL A 58 -15.39 18.46 5.12
C VAL A 58 -16.71 19.13 4.75
#